data_AF-A0A6C0I202-F1
#
_entry.id   AF-A0A6C0I202-F1
#
_cell.length_a   1.000
_cell.length_b   1.000
_cell.length_c   1.000
_cell.angle_alpha   90.00
_cell.angle_beta   90.00
_cell.angle_gamma   90.00
#
_symmetry.space_group_name_H-M   'P 1'
#
loop_
_entity.id
_entity.type
_entity.pdbx_description
1 polymer ?
#
loop_
_entity_poly.entity_id
_entity_poly.type
_entity_poly.pdbx_seq_one_letter_code
_entity_poly.pdbx_strand_id
1 'polypeptide(L)'
;MENNGNDNDNGKKYYVYILESSDKASTYVGATIDLDHRLRQHNKDLAGGAHATSIKVAQGHTWRRVCHVEGFPDWSAALQFEWRLKQLSRKLFQIKNAKSDLGSHLHFKPIDRRIQALHQLLALERPTSKAKAYSEWHTPPEIVWEKV
;
A
#
# COMPACT_ATOMS: atom_id res chain seq x y z
N MET A 1 -9.11 -26.95 -34.53
CA MET A 1 -8.06 -26.00 -34.09
C MET A 1 -8.25 -25.87 -32.59
N GLU A 2 -7.34 -26.48 -31.84
CA GLU A 2 -7.46 -26.69 -30.40
C GLU A 2 -7.27 -25.37 -29.64
N ASN A 3 -8.26 -25.02 -28.82
CA ASN A 3 -8.14 -23.96 -27.82
C ASN A 3 -7.28 -24.47 -26.66
N ASN A 4 -5.97 -24.22 -26.70
CA ASN A 4 -5.12 -24.28 -25.53
C ASN A 4 -5.20 -22.94 -24.77
N GLY A 5 -6.38 -22.66 -24.21
CA GLY A 5 -6.51 -21.70 -23.12
C GLY A 5 -6.01 -22.37 -21.85
N ASN A 6 -4.74 -22.16 -21.52
CA ASN A 6 -4.17 -22.64 -20.26
C ASN A 6 -4.67 -21.71 -19.14
N ASP A 7 -5.93 -21.88 -18.75
CA ASP A 7 -6.59 -21.17 -17.65
C ASP A 7 -6.05 -21.68 -16.30
N ASN A 8 -4.83 -21.27 -15.98
CA ASN A 8 -4.20 -21.47 -14.68
C ASN A 8 -4.22 -20.17 -13.84
N ASP A 9 -5.20 -19.29 -14.06
CA ASP A 9 -5.43 -18.16 -13.16
C ASP A 9 -6.34 -18.60 -12.01
N ASN A 10 -5.70 -19.15 -10.99
CA ASN A 10 -6.31 -19.78 -9.82
C ASN A 10 -6.90 -18.72 -8.86
N GLY A 11 -7.78 -17.83 -9.34
CA GLY A 11 -8.51 -16.84 -8.53
C GLY A 11 -7.64 -16.05 -7.54
N LYS A 12 -6.35 -15.85 -7.87
CA LYS A 12 -5.38 -15.29 -6.91
C LYS A 12 -5.67 -13.81 -6.73
N LYS A 13 -6.02 -13.44 -5.52
CA LYS A 13 -6.16 -12.03 -5.15
C LYS A 13 -4.80 -11.42 -4.83
N TYR A 14 -4.59 -10.22 -5.32
CA TYR A 14 -3.42 -9.40 -5.01
C TYR A 14 -3.85 -8.18 -4.21
N TYR A 15 -3.00 -7.75 -3.30
CA TYR A 15 -3.30 -6.65 -2.40
C TYR A 15 -2.14 -5.69 -2.28
N VAL A 16 -2.45 -4.41 -2.14
CA VAL A 16 -1.51 -3.39 -1.66
C VAL A 16 -2.03 -2.88 -0.33
N TYR A 17 -1.21 -2.91 0.71
CA TYR A 17 -1.64 -2.60 2.08
C TYR A 17 -0.85 -1.44 2.69
N ILE A 18 -1.48 -0.75 3.64
CA ILE A 18 -0.83 0.25 4.50
C ILE A 18 -0.85 -0.27 5.94
N LEU A 19 0.32 -0.33 6.56
CA LEU A 19 0.48 -0.60 7.99
C LEU A 19 0.83 0.68 8.75
N GLU A 20 0.40 0.72 10.00
CA GLU A 20 0.82 1.73 10.98
C GLU A 20 1.41 1.03 12.21
N SER A 21 2.50 1.60 12.72
CA SER A 21 3.14 1.16 13.96
C SER A 21 2.36 1.68 15.18
N SER A 22 2.37 0.95 16.29
CA SER A 22 1.67 1.34 17.53
C SER A 22 2.16 2.67 18.12
N ASP A 23 3.39 3.09 17.82
CA ASP A 23 3.93 4.43 18.15
C ASP A 23 3.34 5.58 17.30
N LYS A 24 2.56 5.25 16.26
CA LYS A 24 1.96 6.18 15.27
C LYS A 24 2.97 7.05 14.53
N ALA A 25 4.27 6.78 14.69
CA ALA A 25 5.36 7.54 14.09
C ALA A 25 5.86 6.91 12.78
N SER A 26 5.45 5.67 12.50
CA SER A 26 5.92 4.93 11.32
C SER A 26 4.78 4.26 10.56
N THR A 27 4.92 4.23 9.23
CA THR A 27 4.01 3.55 8.32
C THR A 27 4.79 2.68 7.35
N TYR A 28 4.18 1.59 6.91
CA TYR A 28 4.73 0.71 5.89
C TYR A 28 3.72 0.53 4.76
N VAL A 29 4.22 0.41 3.53
CA VAL A 29 3.41 0.10 2.35
C VAL A 29 4.04 -1.10 1.66
N GLY A 30 3.24 -2.12 1.38
CA GLY A 30 3.70 -3.34 0.74
C GLY A 30 2.62 -3.95 -0.15
N ALA A 31 3.02 -4.96 -0.93
CA ALA A 31 2.11 -5.81 -1.68
C ALA A 31 2.19 -7.28 -1.22
N THR A 32 1.08 -8.01 -1.31
CA THR A 32 1.00 -9.44 -0.93
C THR A 32 -0.16 -10.14 -1.64
N ILE A 33 -0.13 -11.48 -1.63
CA ILE A 33 -1.27 -12.34 -1.98
C ILE A 33 -2.02 -12.85 -0.73
N ASP A 34 -1.42 -12.68 0.45
CA ASP A 34 -1.99 -13.07 1.74
C ASP A 34 -1.68 -11.97 2.76
N LEU A 35 -2.73 -11.27 3.18
CA LEU A 35 -2.65 -10.10 4.05
C LEU A 35 -2.30 -10.46 5.50
N ASP A 36 -2.85 -11.55 6.02
CA ASP A 36 -2.70 -11.94 7.42
C ASP A 36 -1.36 -12.64 7.65
N HIS A 37 -0.96 -13.51 6.73
CA HIS A 37 0.38 -14.08 6.74
C HIS A 37 1.43 -12.97 6.70
N ARG A 38 1.27 -11.98 5.81
CA ARG A 38 2.22 -10.88 5.69
C ARG A 38 2.23 -9.96 6.91
N LEU A 39 1.09 -9.71 7.55
CA LEU A 39 1.04 -8.94 8.80
C LEU A 39 1.81 -9.65 9.92
N ARG A 40 1.62 -10.97 10.08
CA ARG A 40 2.35 -11.81 11.04
C ARG A 40 3.86 -11.79 10.79
N GLN A 41 4.30 -11.79 9.53
CA GLN A 41 5.71 -11.61 9.19
C GLN A 41 6.25 -10.24 9.65
N HIS A 42 5.50 -9.17 9.45
CA HIS A 42 5.89 -7.83 9.90
C HIS A 42 5.94 -7.71 11.43
N ASN A 43 5.08 -8.44 12.15
CA ASN A 43 5.04 -8.51 13.61
C ASN A 43 6.00 -9.53 14.23
N LYS A 44 6.87 -10.17 13.45
CA LYS A 44 7.82 -11.21 13.90
C LYS A 44 7.17 -12.49 14.45
N ASP A 45 5.87 -12.68 14.27
CA ASP A 45 5.21 -13.98 14.54
C ASP A 45 5.66 -15.05 13.54
N LEU A 46 6.09 -14.62 12.35
CA LEU A 46 6.64 -15.45 11.28
C LEU A 46 7.94 -14.83 10.73
N ALA A 47 8.81 -15.67 10.17
CA ALA A 47 10.01 -15.21 9.48
C ALA A 47 9.70 -14.54 8.12
N GLY A 48 10.61 -13.69 7.64
CA GLY A 48 10.50 -13.04 6.33
C GLY A 48 9.88 -11.64 6.32
N GLY A 49 9.66 -11.04 7.49
CA GLY A 49 9.26 -9.63 7.60
C GLY A 49 10.34 -8.67 7.10
N ALA A 50 9.93 -7.51 6.58
CA ALA A 50 10.86 -6.47 6.15
C ALA A 50 11.78 -5.99 7.29
N HIS A 51 13.02 -5.62 6.96
CA HIS A 51 13.99 -5.16 7.95
C HIS A 51 13.50 -3.94 8.75
N ALA A 52 12.94 -2.94 8.06
CA ALA A 52 12.43 -1.72 8.71
C ALA A 52 11.29 -2.01 9.70
N THR A 53 10.39 -2.96 9.41
CA THR A 53 9.31 -3.31 10.33
C THR A 53 9.82 -4.14 11.50
N SER A 54 10.81 -5.00 11.24
CA SER A 54 11.49 -5.81 12.25
C SER A 54 12.18 -4.96 13.32
N ILE A 55 12.83 -3.85 12.92
CA ILE A 55 13.46 -2.91 13.86
C ILE A 55 12.41 -2.33 14.82
N LYS A 56 11.23 -1.96 14.32
CA LYS A 56 10.16 -1.40 15.15
C LYS A 56 9.63 -2.42 16.17
N VAL A 57 9.52 -3.69 15.78
CA VAL A 57 9.15 -4.77 16.71
C VAL A 57 10.21 -4.98 17.78
N ALA A 58 11.50 -4.96 17.41
CA ALA A 58 12.60 -5.03 18.38
C ALA A 58 12.62 -3.85 19.37
N GLN A 59 12.04 -2.70 19.00
CA GLN A 59 11.83 -1.54 19.87
C GLN A 59 10.58 -1.65 20.76
N GLY A 60 9.84 -2.76 20.70
CA GLY A 60 8.62 -2.99 21.49
C GLY A 60 7.33 -2.50 20.83
N HIS A 61 7.35 -2.14 19.54
CA HIS A 61 6.16 -1.71 18.81
C HIS A 61 5.52 -2.85 18.01
N THR A 62 4.24 -2.70 17.69
CA THR A 62 3.51 -3.66 16.84
C THR A 62 2.96 -2.94 15.61
N TRP A 63 2.69 -3.71 14.57
CA TRP A 63 2.08 -3.23 13.35
C TRP A 63 0.62 -3.67 13.30
N ARG A 64 -0.24 -2.72 12.94
CA ARG A 64 -1.63 -3.00 12.54
C ARG A 64 -1.80 -2.64 11.07
N ARG A 65 -2.64 -3.39 10.38
CA ARG A 65 -3.10 -3.03 9.04
C ARG A 65 -4.17 -1.95 9.17
N VAL A 66 -4.02 -0.85 8.44
CA VAL A 66 -4.99 0.26 8.45
C VAL A 66 -6.02 0.07 7.36
N CYS A 67 -5.54 -0.26 6.16
CA CYS A 67 -6.36 -0.62 5.02
C CYS A 67 -5.54 -1.43 4.02
N HIS A 68 -6.25 -2.00 3.06
CA HIS A 68 -5.66 -2.54 1.84
C HIS A 68 -6.48 -2.15 0.63
N VAL A 69 -5.86 -2.25 -0.54
CA VAL A 69 -6.51 -2.12 -1.84
C VAL A 69 -6.58 -3.51 -2.44
N GLU A 70 -7.73 -3.87 -3.01
CA GLU A 70 -7.92 -5.08 -3.81
C GLU A 70 -8.42 -4.74 -5.22
N GLY A 71 -8.74 -5.74 -6.04
CA GLY A 71 -9.21 -5.56 -7.42
C GLY A 71 -8.10 -5.51 -8.48
N PHE A 72 -6.85 -5.78 -8.10
CA PHE A 72 -5.74 -5.80 -9.06
C PHE A 72 -5.86 -6.98 -10.04
N PRO A 73 -5.70 -6.74 -11.36
CA PRO A 73 -5.83 -7.79 -12.37
C PRO A 73 -4.65 -8.77 -12.36
N ASP A 74 -3.48 -8.33 -11.90
CA ASP A 74 -2.28 -9.15 -11.79
C ASP A 74 -1.30 -8.58 -10.76
N TRP A 75 -0.24 -9.33 -10.48
CA TRP A 75 0.81 -8.91 -9.56
C TRP A 75 1.57 -7.66 -10.04
N SER A 76 1.74 -7.49 -11.34
CA SER A 76 2.46 -6.34 -11.90
C SER A 76 1.70 -5.04 -11.66
N ALA A 77 0.37 -5.06 -11.81
CA ALA A 77 -0.51 -3.94 -11.49
C ALA A 77 -0.43 -3.56 -10.00
N ALA A 78 -0.42 -4.57 -9.11
CA ALA A 78 -0.25 -4.34 -7.67
C ALA A 78 1.11 -3.68 -7.35
N LEU A 79 2.21 -4.16 -7.94
CA LEU A 79 3.54 -3.57 -7.74
C LEU A 79 3.66 -2.15 -8.31
N GLN A 80 3.07 -1.88 -9.48
CA GLN A 80 3.04 -0.54 -10.06
C GLN A 80 2.27 0.45 -9.16
N PHE A 81 1.14 0.00 -8.61
CA PHE A 81 0.34 0.77 -7.67
C PHE A 81 1.10 1.04 -6.37
N GLU A 82 1.69 0.01 -5.76
CA GLU A 82 2.52 0.13 -4.55
C GLU A 82 3.66 1.14 -4.73
N TRP A 83 4.39 1.04 -5.84
CA TRP A 83 5.48 1.96 -6.17
C TRP A 83 4.97 3.41 -6.28
N ARG A 84 3.86 3.62 -7.00
CA ARG A 84 3.31 4.96 -7.21
C ARG A 84 2.79 5.55 -5.91
N LEU A 85 2.14 4.74 -5.06
CA LEU A 85 1.68 5.17 -3.73
C LEU A 85 2.86 5.64 -2.87
N LYS A 86 3.97 4.88 -2.88
CA LYS A 86 5.21 5.29 -2.20
C LYS A 86 5.77 6.60 -2.77
N GLN A 87 5.74 6.79 -4.08
CA GLN A 87 6.22 8.01 -4.73
C GLN A 87 5.37 9.25 -4.41
N LEU A 88 4.04 9.16 -4.55
CA LEU A 88 3.12 10.25 -4.23
C LEU A 88 3.23 10.65 -2.75
N SER A 89 3.32 9.66 -1.86
CA SER A 89 3.53 9.93 -0.44
C SER A 89 4.84 10.68 -0.16
N ARG A 90 5.94 10.40 -0.89
CA ARG A 90 7.20 11.17 -0.75
C ARG A 90 7.05 12.60 -1.27
N LYS A 91 6.36 12.78 -2.41
CA LYS A 91 6.10 14.12 -2.98
C LYS A 91 5.29 14.99 -2.02
N LEU A 92 4.26 14.43 -1.38
CA LEU A 92 3.46 15.14 -0.37
C LEU A 92 4.30 15.55 0.85
N PHE A 93 5.25 14.71 1.27
CA PHE A 93 6.17 15.07 2.36
C PHE A 93 7.07 16.26 1.98
N GLN A 94 7.64 16.25 0.77
CA GLN A 94 8.51 17.33 0.28
C GLN A 94 7.78 18.66 0.14
N ILE A 95 6.57 18.65 -0.45
CA ILE A 95 5.75 19.87 -0.60
C ILE A 95 5.43 20.48 0.76
N LYS A 96 5.18 19.66 1.78
CA LYS A 96 4.90 20.16 3.14
C LYS A 96 6.14 20.75 3.80
N ASN A 97 7.28 20.09 3.71
CA ASN A 97 8.52 20.62 4.27
C ASN A 97 8.93 21.94 3.59
N ALA A 98 8.62 22.12 2.30
CA ALA A 98 8.85 23.38 1.60
C ALA A 98 7.84 24.49 2.00
N LYS A 99 6.69 24.14 2.59
CA LYS A 99 5.65 25.08 3.03
C LYS A 99 5.65 25.33 4.54
N SER A 100 6.33 24.50 5.34
CA SER A 100 6.47 24.71 6.79
C SER A 100 7.26 25.96 7.14
N ASP A 101 8.06 26.49 6.21
CA ASP A 101 8.70 27.81 6.33
C ASP A 101 7.68 28.96 6.40
N LEU A 102 6.40 28.70 6.07
CA LEU A 102 5.27 29.64 6.19
C LEU A 102 4.50 29.50 7.52
N GLY A 103 5.07 28.81 8.52
CA GLY A 103 4.57 28.81 9.91
C GLY A 103 3.39 27.89 10.21
N SER A 104 2.98 26.99 9.30
CA SER A 104 1.84 26.10 9.59
C SER A 104 2.23 24.98 10.58
N HIS A 105 1.77 25.09 11.83
CA HIS A 105 1.93 24.11 12.92
C HIS A 105 1.17 22.78 12.75
N LEU A 106 0.62 22.47 11.56
CA LEU A 106 -0.09 21.21 11.35
C LEU A 106 0.90 20.04 11.23
N HIS A 107 1.20 19.40 12.36
CA HIS A 107 1.84 18.09 12.43
C HIS A 107 0.95 17.05 11.75
N PHE A 108 1.25 16.72 10.50
CA PHE A 108 0.53 15.69 9.77
C PHE A 108 1.05 14.31 10.17
N LYS A 109 0.17 13.43 10.65
CA LYS A 109 0.61 12.09 11.03
C LYS A 109 1.08 11.37 9.76
N PRO A 110 2.11 10.51 9.86
CA PRO A 110 2.58 9.72 8.73
C PRO A 110 1.47 8.96 8.01
N ILE A 111 0.44 8.52 8.73
CA ILE A 111 -0.72 7.81 8.19
C ILE A 111 -1.62 8.69 7.30
N ASP A 112 -1.92 9.92 7.73
CA ASP A 112 -2.78 10.84 6.97
C ASP A 112 -2.16 11.14 5.60
N ARG A 113 -0.83 11.25 5.54
CA ARG A 113 -0.09 11.41 4.28
C ARG A 113 -0.23 10.19 3.36
N ARG A 114 -0.25 8.97 3.91
CA ARG A 114 -0.46 7.74 3.13
C ARG A 114 -1.88 7.70 2.57
N ILE A 115 -2.87 8.03 3.38
CA ILE A 115 -4.29 8.07 2.98
C ILE A 115 -4.52 9.14 1.90
N GLN A 116 -3.95 10.34 2.08
CA GLN A 116 -4.03 11.39 1.05
C GLN A 116 -3.39 10.95 -0.27
N ALA A 117 -2.21 10.32 -0.22
CA ALA A 117 -1.55 9.79 -1.42
C ALA A 117 -2.37 8.68 -2.09
N LEU A 118 -3.06 7.85 -1.30
CA LEU A 118 -3.94 6.79 -1.79
C LEU A 118 -5.14 7.36 -2.54
N HIS A 119 -5.84 8.34 -1.98
CA HIS A 119 -6.95 9.01 -2.66
C HIS A 119 -6.48 9.71 -3.94
N GLN A 120 -5.32 10.39 -3.91
CA GLN A 120 -4.75 11.00 -5.12
C GLN A 120 -4.43 9.97 -6.20
N LEU A 121 -3.95 8.78 -5.82
CA LEU A 121 -3.60 7.72 -6.76
C LEU A 121 -4.83 7.12 -7.43
N LEU A 122 -5.90 6.91 -6.68
CA LEU A 122 -7.17 6.38 -7.21
C LEU A 122 -7.93 7.39 -8.06
N ALA A 123 -7.69 8.69 -7.86
CA ALA A 123 -8.23 9.74 -8.71
C ALA A 123 -7.50 9.88 -10.07
N LEU A 124 -6.37 9.21 -10.28
CA LEU A 124 -5.71 9.16 -11.58
C LEU A 124 -6.44 8.17 -12.51
N GLU A 125 -6.24 8.31 -13.81
CA GLU A 125 -6.72 7.33 -14.79
C GLU A 125 -6.04 5.96 -14.64
N ARG A 126 -4.76 5.97 -14.24
CA ARG A 126 -3.89 4.79 -14.15
C ARG A 126 -2.76 5.00 -13.11
N PRO A 127 -2.18 3.94 -12.52
CA PRO A 127 -1.11 4.07 -11.53
C PRO A 127 0.18 4.68 -12.08
N THR A 128 0.59 4.23 -13.27
CA THR A 128 1.80 4.70 -13.95
C THR A 128 1.51 4.85 -15.45
N SER A 129 2.34 5.60 -16.18
CA SER A 129 2.14 5.81 -17.62
C SER A 129 2.13 4.50 -18.43
N LYS A 130 2.83 3.46 -17.96
CA LYS A 130 2.90 2.14 -18.60
C LYS A 130 1.84 1.15 -18.08
N ALA A 131 1.05 1.54 -17.09
CA ALA A 131 -0.02 0.72 -16.55
C ALA A 131 -1.27 0.80 -17.45
N LYS A 132 -2.08 -0.27 -17.45
CA LYS A 132 -3.47 -0.23 -17.93
C LYS A 132 -4.27 0.79 -17.11
N ALA A 133 -5.22 1.45 -17.73
CA ALA A 133 -6.17 2.31 -17.03
C ALA A 133 -7.05 1.50 -16.08
N TYR A 134 -7.50 2.12 -14.99
CA TYR A 134 -8.38 1.46 -14.04
C TYR A 134 -9.70 1.03 -14.68
N SER A 135 -10.17 1.75 -15.70
CA SER A 135 -11.36 1.40 -16.50
C SER A 135 -11.19 0.13 -17.33
N GLU A 136 -9.96 -0.32 -17.56
CA GLU A 136 -9.66 -1.56 -18.29
C GLU A 136 -9.53 -2.78 -17.36
N TRP A 137 -9.62 -2.58 -16.04
CA TRP A 137 -9.57 -3.68 -15.07
C TRP A 137 -10.95 -4.31 -14.94
N HIS A 138 -11.01 -5.64 -14.84
CA HIS A 138 -12.28 -6.35 -14.64
C HIS A 138 -13.00 -5.91 -13.36
N THR A 139 -12.21 -5.67 -12.31
CA THR A 139 -12.66 -5.10 -11.04
C THR A 139 -11.88 -3.80 -10.81
N PRO A 140 -12.55 -2.67 -10.51
CA PRO A 140 -11.84 -1.44 -10.18
C PRO A 140 -11.10 -1.59 -8.83
N PRO A 141 -10.01 -0.84 -8.62
CA PRO A 141 -9.34 -0.84 -7.32
C PRO A 141 -10.25 -0.27 -6.24
N GLU A 142 -10.43 -1.02 -5.16
CA GLU A 142 -11.27 -0.62 -4.01
C GLU A 142 -10.44 -0.58 -2.73
N ILE A 143 -10.68 0.43 -1.89
CA ILE A 143 -10.07 0.51 -0.56
C ILE A 143 -10.95 -0.24 0.43
N VAL A 144 -10.39 -1.27 1.07
CA VAL A 144 -10.98 -1.96 2.20
C VAL A 144 -10.32 -1.48 3.48
N TRP A 145 -11.10 -0.82 4.34
CA TRP A 145 -10.65 -0.32 5.64
C TRP A 145 -10.74 -1.40 6.71
N GLU A 146 -9.68 -1.57 7.50
CA GLU A 146 -9.69 -2.51 8.61
C GLU A 146 -10.52 -1.95 9.77
N LYS A 147 -11.35 -2.79 10.38
CA LYS A 147 -12.13 -2.42 11.56
C LYS A 147 -11.18 -2.22 12.74
N VAL A 148 -11.31 -1.09 13.41
CA VAL A 148 -10.54 -0.73 14.62
C VAL A 148 -11.14 -1.38 15.84
#